data_AF-A0A086SSY2-F1
#
_entry.id   AF-A0A086SSY2-F1
#
_cell.length_a   1.000
_cell.length_b   1.000
_cell.length_c   1.000
_cell.angle_alpha   90.00
_cell.angle_beta   90.00
_cell.angle_gamma   90.00
#
_symmetry.space_group_name_H-M   'P 1'
#
loop_
_entity.id
_entity.type
_entity.pdbx_description
1 polymer ?
#
loop_
_entity_poly.entity_id
_entity_poly.type
_entity_poly.pdbx_seq_one_letter_code
_entity_poly.pdbx_strand_id
1 'polypeptide(L)'
;MDATYNDIAQWDFKGLVDVFGGSKTAKKFTVKTKDELEKLLTDAEFNAAKSLQFVELYMEKKDAPRALVTTAAASARVNKRTE
;
A
#
# COMPACT_ATOMS: atom_id res chain seq x y z
N MET A 1 19.29 3.95 1.52
CA MET A 1 17.96 3.39 1.21
C MET A 1 17.82 2.03 1.86
N ASP A 2 18.77 1.12 1.64
CA ASP A 2 18.78 -0.18 2.32
C ASP A 2 19.44 -0.02 3.70
N ALA A 3 18.60 0.15 4.74
CA ALA A 3 19.02 0.24 6.13
C ALA A 3 17.97 -0.42 7.02
N THR A 4 18.41 -1.14 8.05
CA THR A 4 17.55 -1.96 8.91
C THR A 4 16.51 -1.15 9.68
N TYR A 5 16.80 0.13 9.98
CA TYR A 5 15.86 1.02 10.65
C TYR A 5 14.61 1.38 9.81
N ASN A 6 14.61 1.07 8.50
CA ASN A 6 13.44 1.28 7.63
C ASN A 6 12.54 0.03 7.56
N ASP A 7 12.98 -1.11 8.08
CA ASP A 7 12.20 -2.34 8.03
C ASP A 7 11.13 -2.33 9.13
N ILE A 8 9.90 -2.76 8.77
CA ILE A 8 8.75 -2.83 9.67
C ILE A 8 8.31 -4.29 9.86
N ALA A 9 7.67 -4.58 10.99
CA ALA A 9 7.05 -5.89 11.21
C ALA A 9 5.86 -6.08 10.25
N GLN A 10 5.76 -7.25 9.64
CA GLN A 10 4.63 -7.60 8.79
C GLN A 10 3.42 -8.03 9.64
N TRP A 11 2.27 -7.44 9.37
CA TRP A 11 1.03 -7.70 10.09
C TRP A 11 0.00 -8.38 9.18
N ASP A 12 -1.02 -9.01 9.78
CA ASP A 12 -2.24 -9.38 9.06
C ASP A 12 -3.16 -8.15 8.93
N PHE A 13 -2.87 -7.30 7.94
CA PHE A 13 -3.57 -6.01 7.79
C PHE A 13 -5.07 -6.18 7.52
N LYS A 14 -5.46 -7.18 6.73
CA LYS A 14 -6.88 -7.48 6.51
C LYS A 14 -7.55 -8.02 7.78
N GLY A 15 -6.82 -8.73 8.64
CA GLY A 15 -7.31 -9.20 9.94
C GLY A 15 -7.66 -8.05 10.88
N LEU A 16 -6.96 -6.92 10.80
CA LEU A 16 -7.29 -5.72 11.60
C LEU A 16 -8.71 -5.21 11.36
N VAL A 17 -9.24 -5.38 10.14
CA VAL A 17 -10.63 -5.00 9.82
C VAL A 17 -11.61 -5.78 10.70
N ASP A 18 -11.32 -7.05 10.99
CA ASP A 18 -12.15 -7.86 11.89
C ASP A 18 -11.98 -7.44 13.35
N VAL A 19 -10.74 -7.16 13.77
CA VAL A 19 -10.42 -6.67 15.13
C VAL A 19 -11.18 -5.37 15.42
N PHE A 20 -11.34 -4.50 14.43
CA PHE A 20 -12.10 -3.26 14.55
C PHE A 20 -13.62 -3.41 14.31
N GLY A 21 -14.13 -4.65 14.28
CA GLY A 21 -15.57 -4.94 14.21
C GLY A 21 -16.16 -5.03 12.80
N GLY A 22 -15.32 -5.01 11.76
CA GLY A 22 -15.73 -5.03 10.34
C GLY A 22 -16.09 -6.41 9.79
N SER A 23 -16.04 -7.48 10.58
CA SER A 23 -16.09 -8.87 10.11
C SER A 23 -17.30 -9.24 9.23
N LYS A 24 -18.46 -8.60 9.46
CA LYS A 24 -19.69 -8.83 8.67
C LYS A 24 -20.11 -7.64 7.83
N THR A 25 -19.46 -6.49 8.02
CA THR A 25 -19.91 -5.20 7.49
C THR A 25 -18.93 -4.61 6.50
N ALA A 26 -17.69 -5.11 6.44
CA ALA A 26 -16.66 -4.66 5.52
C ALA A 26 -16.27 -5.76 4.53
N LYS A 27 -15.84 -5.35 3.33
CA LYS A 27 -15.20 -6.22 2.34
C LYS A 27 -13.69 -6.09 2.45
N LYS A 28 -12.97 -7.18 2.22
CA LYS A 28 -11.51 -7.25 2.30
C LYS A 28 -10.99 -7.89 1.01
N PHE A 29 -10.04 -7.24 0.36
CA PHE A 29 -9.43 -7.68 -0.87
C PHE A 29 -7.91 -7.75 -0.71
N THR A 30 -7.30 -8.71 -1.40
CA THR A 30 -5.85 -8.81 -1.54
C THR A 30 -5.54 -8.78 -3.03
N VAL A 31 -4.64 -7.88 -3.43
CA VAL A 31 -4.25 -7.66 -4.82
C VAL A 31 -2.74 -7.76 -4.89
N LYS A 32 -2.23 -8.62 -5.78
CA LYS A 32 -0.80 -8.91 -5.94
C LYS A 32 -0.29 -8.67 -7.35
N THR A 33 -1.20 -8.45 -8.30
CA THR A 33 -0.84 -8.18 -9.69
C THR A 33 -1.59 -6.98 -10.21
N LYS A 34 -1.05 -6.39 -11.28
CA LYS A 34 -1.71 -5.32 -12.01
C LYS A 34 -3.08 -5.75 -12.54
N ASP A 35 -3.18 -6.95 -13.12
CA ASP A 35 -4.42 -7.45 -13.70
C ASP A 35 -5.51 -7.66 -12.64
N GLU A 36 -5.15 -8.15 -11.45
CA GLU A 36 -6.06 -8.24 -10.31
C GLU A 36 -6.55 -6.85 -9.87
N LEU A 37 -5.67 -5.85 -9.88
CA LEU A 37 -6.04 -4.48 -9.54
C LEU A 37 -7.00 -3.90 -10.58
N GLU A 38 -6.69 -4.05 -11.87
CA GLU A 38 -7.55 -3.57 -12.96
C GLU A 38 -8.93 -4.24 -12.92
N LYS A 39 -8.96 -5.56 -12.68
CA LYS A 39 -10.22 -6.30 -12.51
C LYS A 39 -11.04 -5.78 -11.33
N LEU A 40 -10.39 -5.52 -10.18
CA LEU A 40 -11.08 -4.98 -9.01
C LEU A 40 -11.62 -3.58 -9.26
N LEU A 41 -10.82 -2.71 -9.88
CA LEU A 41 -11.19 -1.32 -10.14
C LEU A 41 -12.26 -1.17 -11.24
N THR A 42 -12.43 -2.19 -12.09
CA THR A 42 -13.50 -2.22 -13.12
C THR A 42 -14.75 -2.96 -12.65
N ASP A 43 -14.73 -3.58 -11.47
CA ASP A 43 -15.88 -4.29 -10.92
C ASP A 43 -16.98 -3.32 -10.46
N ALA A 44 -18.18 -3.49 -10.99
CA ALA A 44 -19.31 -2.60 -10.70
C ALA A 44 -19.78 -2.72 -9.24
N GLU A 45 -19.62 -3.89 -8.60
CA GLU A 45 -20.05 -4.10 -7.21
C GLU A 45 -19.07 -3.45 -6.22
N PHE A 46 -17.76 -3.54 -6.50
CA PHE A 46 -16.71 -2.83 -5.80
C PHE A 46 -16.95 -1.32 -5.88
N ASN A 47 -17.12 -0.79 -7.08
CA ASN A 47 -17.35 0.64 -7.34
C ASN A 47 -18.68 1.17 -6.76
N ALA A 48 -19.67 0.31 -6.53
CA ALA A 48 -20.90 0.69 -5.85
C ALA A 48 -20.69 1.10 -4.38
N ALA A 49 -19.52 0.81 -3.80
CA ALA A 49 -19.08 1.32 -2.49
C ALA A 49 -20.11 1.15 -1.35
N LYS A 50 -20.87 0.04 -1.35
CA LYS A 50 -21.99 -0.20 -0.42
C LYS A 50 -21.58 -0.38 1.04
N SER A 51 -20.30 -0.58 1.30
CA SER A 51 -19.72 -0.77 2.62
C SER A 51 -18.26 -0.34 2.64
N LEU A 52 -17.63 -0.35 3.82
CA LEU A 52 -16.17 -0.19 3.92
C LEU A 52 -15.47 -1.31 3.14
N GLN A 53 -14.48 -0.94 2.33
CA GLN A 53 -13.71 -1.88 1.53
C GLN A 53 -12.23 -1.66 1.81
N PHE A 54 -11.57 -2.69 2.34
CA PHE A 54 -10.15 -2.69 2.59
C PHE A 54 -9.43 -3.44 1.47
N VAL A 55 -8.45 -2.79 0.83
CA VAL A 55 -7.65 -3.38 -0.25
C VAL A 55 -6.20 -3.41 0.17
N GLU A 56 -5.66 -4.61 0.38
CA GLU A 56 -4.24 -4.82 0.62
C GLU A 56 -3.52 -5.03 -0.71
N LEU A 57 -2.78 -4.01 -1.15
CA LEU A 57 -2.02 -4.04 -2.40
C LEU A 57 -0.57 -4.44 -2.11
N TYR A 58 -0.13 -5.54 -2.71
CA TYR A 58 1.25 -6.00 -2.64
C TYR A 58 2.06 -5.38 -3.75
N MET A 59 3.18 -4.77 -3.38
CA MET A 59 4.13 -4.15 -4.29
C MET A 59 5.55 -4.56 -3.92
N GLU A 60 6.45 -4.56 -4.91
CA GLU A 60 7.86 -4.78 -4.67
C GLU A 60 8.48 -3.64 -3.85
N LYS A 61 9.41 -3.96 -2.95
CA LYS A 61 10.00 -2.99 -1.99
C LYS A 61 10.59 -1.73 -2.65
N LYS A 62 11.09 -1.86 -3.89
CA LYS A 62 11.73 -0.78 -4.64
C LYS A 62 10.87 -0.21 -5.78
N ASP A 63 9.61 -0.67 -5.91
CA ASP A 63 8.68 -0.12 -6.87
C ASP A 63 8.09 1.20 -6.35
N ALA A 64 8.57 2.30 -6.89
CA ALA A 64 8.20 3.64 -6.49
C ALA A 64 8.17 4.60 -7.69
N PRO A 65 7.35 5.66 -7.66
CA PRO A 65 7.32 6.65 -8.73
C PRO A 65 8.69 7.27 -9.00
N ARG A 66 9.06 7.44 -10.28
CA ARG A 66 10.34 8.04 -10.69
C ARG A 66 10.58 9.41 -10.03
N ALA A 67 9.53 10.24 -9.95
CA ALA A 67 9.59 11.54 -9.32
C ALA A 67 10.00 11.48 -7.83
N LEU A 68 9.53 10.44 -7.11
CA LEU A 68 9.91 10.22 -5.71
C LEU A 68 11.39 9.84 -5.61
N VAL A 69 11.86 8.93 -6.46
CA VAL A 69 13.26 8.49 -6.48
C VAL A 69 14.20 9.67 -6.76
N THR A 70 13.89 10.50 -7.76
CA THR A 70 14.70 11.66 -8.12
C THR A 70 14.72 12.71 -7.01
N THR A 71 13.56 13.01 -6.42
CA THR A 71 13.44 13.98 -5.32
C THR A 71 14.18 13.50 -4.08
N ALA A 72 14.02 12.23 -3.70
CA ALA A 72 14.72 11.65 -2.56
C ALA A 72 16.24 11.72 -2.70
N ALA A 73 16.77 11.46 -3.91
CA ALA A 73 18.20 11.60 -4.19
C ALA A 73 18.68 13.05 -4.08
N ALA A 74 17.89 14.02 -4.54
CA ALA A 74 18.20 15.44 -4.40
C ALA A 74 18.21 15.87 -2.93
N SER A 75 17.17 15.54 -2.17
CA SER A 75 17.08 15.83 -0.73
C SER A 75 18.24 15.22 0.06
N ALA A 76 18.59 13.96 -0.22
CA ALA A 76 19.73 13.31 0.43
C ALA A 76 21.07 14.03 0.18
N ARG A 77 21.28 14.58 -1.02
CA ARG A 77 22.49 15.39 -1.32
C ARG A 77 22.51 16.70 -0.56
N VAL A 78 21.36 17.36 -0.43
CA VAL A 78 21.26 18.63 0.29
C VAL A 78 21.51 18.42 1.78
N ASN A 79 20.86 17.44 2.40
CA ASN A 79 20.98 17.18 3.84
C ASN A 79 22.44 16.88 4.25
N LYS A 80 23.17 16.12 3.43
CA LYS A 80 24.59 15.80 3.65
C LYS A 80 25.56 17.00 3.58
N ARG A 81 25.14 18.13 2.99
CA ARG A 81 25.97 19.36 2.92
C ARG A 81 25.86 20.21 4.17
N THR A 82 24.79 20.01 4.94
CA THR A 82 24.48 20.72 6.18
C THR A 82 25.01 20.00 7.41
N GLU A 83 25.55 18.80 7.24
CA GLU A 83 26.41 18.09 8.21
C GLU A 83 27.88 18.40 7.94
#